data_AF-A0A2W7B9Z1-F1
#
_entry.id   AF-A0A2W7B9Z1-F1
#
_cell.length_a   1.000
_cell.length_b   1.000
_cell.length_c   1.000
_cell.angle_alpha   90.00
_cell.angle_beta   90.00
_cell.angle_gamma   90.00
#
_symmetry.space_group_name_H-M   'P 1'
#
loop_
_entity.id
_entity.type
_entity.pdbx_description
1 polymer ?
#
loop_
_entity_poly.entity_id
_entity_poly.type
_entity_poly.pdbx_seq_one_letter_code
_entity_poly.pdbx_strand_id
1 'polypeptide(L)' 'MTQAPQAPHGAQARSYLLSRLRLGFSVTLRPQTVDRYGRTVAEVFSGVTINLALMEDGMAYPLRGPAATPT' A
#
# COMPACT_ATOMS: atom_id res chain seq x y z
N MET A 1 25.74 1.29 -7.02
CA MET A 1 24.75 0.45 -6.31
C MET A 1 23.56 0.27 -7.25
N THR A 2 23.51 -0.87 -7.93
CA THR A 2 22.53 -1.16 -8.99
C THR A 2 21.30 -1.78 -8.34
N GLN A 3 20.18 -1.07 -8.32
CA GLN A 3 18.91 -1.58 -7.84
C GLN A 3 18.51 -2.76 -8.73
N ALA A 4 18.36 -3.96 -8.15
CA ALA A 4 17.85 -5.12 -8.89
C ALA A 4 16.51 -4.73 -9.55
N PRO A 5 16.26 -5.14 -10.81
CA PRO A 5 14.98 -4.87 -11.44
C PRO A 5 13.88 -5.42 -10.53
N GLN A 6 12.96 -4.56 -10.10
CA GLN A 6 11.75 -5.01 -9.42
C GLN A 6 11.11 -6.05 -10.35
N ALA A 7 11.01 -7.29 -9.88
CA ALA A 7 10.32 -8.38 -10.57
C ALA A 7 8.95 -7.91 -11.09
N PRO A 8 8.35 -8.51 -12.14
CA PRO A 8 7.18 -7.97 -12.87
C PRO A 8 5.95 -7.62 -12.00
N HIS A 9 5.89 -8.13 -10.77
CA HIS A 9 4.86 -7.87 -9.77
C HIS A 9 4.61 -6.38 -9.47
N GLY A 10 5.64 -5.52 -9.52
CA GLY A 10 5.46 -4.10 -9.26
C GLY A 10 4.55 -3.40 -10.29
N ALA A 11 4.73 -3.71 -11.57
CA ALA A 11 3.91 -3.17 -12.65
C ALA A 11 2.47 -3.75 -12.63
N GLN A 12 2.36 -5.03 -12.25
CA GLN A 12 1.07 -5.71 -12.09
C GLN A 12 0.26 -5.11 -10.93
N ALA A 13 0.87 -4.95 -9.75
CA ALA A 13 0.24 -4.35 -8.59
C ALA A 13 -0.18 -2.89 -8.85
N ARG A 14 0.64 -2.11 -9.57
CA ARG A 14 0.27 -0.76 -10.00
C ARG A 14 -0.95 -0.76 -10.91
N SER A 15 -0.96 -1.61 -11.94
CA SER A 15 -2.07 -1.70 -12.89
C SER A 15 -3.36 -2.13 -12.20
N TYR A 16 -3.24 -3.06 -11.26
CA TYR A 16 -4.34 -3.52 -10.44
C TYR A 16 -4.87 -2.44 -9.49
N LEU A 17 -3.98 -1.70 -8.83
CA LEU A 17 -4.38 -0.57 -8.00
C LEU A 17 -5.13 0.48 -8.81
N LEU A 18 -4.66 0.79 -10.02
CA LEU A 18 -5.29 1.79 -10.88
C LEU A 18 -6.64 1.34 -11.46
N SER A 19 -6.89 0.03 -11.58
CA SER A 19 -8.20 -0.48 -12.00
C SER A 19 -9.24 -0.33 -10.89
N ARG A 20 -8.83 -0.46 -9.63
CA ARG A 20 -9.67 -0.31 -8.43
C ARG A 20 -9.81 1.14 -7.96
N LEU A 21 -8.73 1.90 -8.03
CA LEU A 21 -8.62 3.27 -7.58
C LEU A 21 -8.05 4.13 -8.71
N ARG A 22 -8.95 4.58 -9.59
CA ARG A 22 -8.59 5.49 -10.68
C ARG A 22 -8.05 6.80 -10.10
N LEU A 23 -7.13 7.43 -10.84
CA LEU A 23 -6.65 8.75 -10.49
C LEU A 23 -7.82 9.74 -10.41
N GLY A 24 -7.79 10.60 -9.38
CA GLY A 24 -8.86 11.56 -9.10
C GLY A 24 -9.98 11.05 -8.19
N PHE A 25 -9.97 9.78 -7.78
CA PHE A 25 -10.91 9.27 -6.79
C PHE A 25 -10.56 9.80 -5.39
N SER A 26 -11.59 10.17 -4.63
CA SER A 26 -11.43 10.48 -3.21
C SER A 26 -11.14 9.22 -2.42
N VAL A 27 -10.18 9.31 -1.50
CA VAL A 27 -9.85 8.25 -0.54
C VAL A 27 -9.91 8.79 0.87
N THR A 28 -10.27 7.93 1.81
CA THR A 28 -10.11 8.21 3.23
C THR A 28 -8.82 7.58 3.70
N LEU A 29 -7.98 8.36 4.40
CA LEU A 29 -6.77 7.87 5.03
C LEU A 29 -7.04 7.69 6.53
N ARG A 30 -6.61 6.57 7.09
CA ARG A 30 -6.48 6.37 8.53
C ARG A 30 -5.00 6.30 8.87
N PRO A 31 -4.38 7.42 9.29
CA PRO A 31 -2.97 7.46 9.64
C PRO A 31 -2.67 6.54 10.82
N GLN A 32 -1.54 5.84 10.76
CA GLN A 32 -1.05 4.95 11.80
C GLN A 32 0.25 5.48 12.42
N THR A 33 1.18 5.94 11.58
CA THR A 33 2.45 6.51 12.04
C THR A 33 3.08 7.38 10.94
N VAL A 34 4.20 8.00 11.28
CA VAL A 34 5.12 8.63 10.32
C VAL A 34 6.42 7.85 10.38
N ASP A 35 6.89 7.39 9.22
CA ASP A 35 8.14 6.62 9.19
C ASP A 35 9.38 7.52 9.35
N ARG A 36 10.57 6.89 9.46
CA ARG A 36 11.85 7.60 9.64
C ARG A 36 12.21 8.59 8.53
N TYR A 37 11.51 8.55 7.41
CA TYR A 37 11.71 9.45 6.26
C TYR A 37 10.64 10.55 6.21
N GLY A 38 9.80 10.67 7.24
CA GLY A 38 8.73 11.68 7.29
C GLY A 38 7.50 11.32 6.46
N ARG A 39 7.36 10.07 6.01
CA ARG A 39 6.19 9.65 5.19
C ARG A 39 5.09 9.14 6.09
N THR A 40 3.84 9.55 5.83
CA THR A 40 2.67 9.01 6.53
C THR A 40 2.41 7.57 6.12
N VAL A 41 2.37 6.68 7.10
CA VAL A 41 1.91 5.29 6.94
C VAL A 41 0.44 5.25 7.37
N ALA A 42 -0.44 4.82 6.47
CA ALA A 42 -1.87 4.84 6.68
C ALA A 42 -2.55 3.62 6.06
N GLU A 43 -3.71 3.26 6.59
CA GLU A 43 -4.69 2.47 5.86
C GLU A 43 -5.45 3.39 4.89
N VAL A 44 -5.68 2.89 3.67
CA VAL A 44 -6.37 3.62 2.61
C VAL A 44 -7.71 2.96 2.33
N PHE A 45 -8.77 3.75 2.35
CA PHE A 45 -10.15 3.30 2.15
C PHE A 45 -10.78 3.96 0.92
N SER A 46 -11.49 3.16 0.13
CA SER A 46 -12.38 3.59 -0.94
C SER A 46 -13.61 2.67 -0.95
N GLY A 47 -14.50 2.85 0.03
CA GLY A 47 -15.60 1.92 0.33
C GLY A 47 -15.14 0.66 1.06
N VAL A 48 -13.98 0.11 0.69
CA VAL A 48 -13.27 -1.00 1.35
C VAL A 48 -11.80 -0.64 1.59
N THR A 49 -11.11 -1.40 2.45
CA THR A 49 -9.66 -1.28 2.65
C THR A 49 -8.92 -1.70 1.37
N ILE A 50 -8.22 -0.76 0.74
CA ILE A 50 -7.41 -1.03 -0.46
C ILE A 50 -6.29 -2.02 -0.15
N ASN A 51 -5.69 -1.92 1.05
CA ASN A 51 -4.63 -2.82 1.48
C ASN A 51 -5.07 -4.30 1.49
N LEU A 52 -6.33 -4.57 1.87
CA LEU A 52 -6.91 -5.91 1.93
C LEU A 52 -7.19 -6.43 0.53
N ALA A 53 -7.82 -5.60 -0.32
CA ALA A 53 -8.07 -5.96 -1.72
C ALA A 53 -6.76 -6.32 -2.46
N LEU A 54 -5.66 -5.61 -2.19
CA LEU A 54 -4.36 -5.97 -2.77
C LEU A 54 -3.82 -7.31 -2.24
N MET A 55 -4.04 -7.64 -0.97
CA MET A 55 -3.58 -8.91 -0.39
C MET A 55 -4.40 -10.10 -0.88
N GLU A 56 -5.74 -9.97 -0.91
CA GLU A 56 -6.65 -11.03 -1.36
C GLU A 56 -6.36 -11.44 -2.81
N ASP A 57 -5.99 -10.48 -3.66
CA ASP A 57 -5.67 -10.73 -5.07
C ASP A 57 -4.18 -11.02 -5.34
N GLY A 58 -3.39 -11.24 -4.28
CA GLY A 58 -1.97 -11.61 -4.39
C GLY A 58 -1.06 -10.50 -4.92
N MET A 59 -1.52 -9.25 -4.91
CA MET A 59 -0.78 -8.07 -5.36
C MET A 59 0.05 -7.42 -4.26
N ALA A 60 -0.18 -7.79 -3.00
CA ALA A 60 0.57 -7.35 -1.84
C ALA A 60 0.71 -8.46 -0.80
N TYR A 61 1.71 -8.33 0.07
CA TYR A 61 1.93 -9.20 1.21
C TYR A 61 1.98 -8.37 2.49
N PRO A 62 1.54 -8.90 3.63
CA PRO A 62 1.68 -8.21 4.91
C PRO A 62 3.15 -7.98 5.23
N LEU A 63 3.48 -6.75 5.62
CA LEU A 63 4.80 -6.45 6.15
C LEU A 63 4.96 -7.16 7.50
N ARG A 64 5.90 -8.11 7.57
CA ARG A 64 6.24 -8.77 8.82
C ARG A 64 7.37 -8.00 9.51
N GLY A 65 7.04 -7.30 10.59
CA GLY A 65 7.97 -6.58 11.45
C GLY A 65 7.41 -6.50 12.88
N PRO A 66 8.21 -6.07 13.88
CA PRO A 66 7.67 -5.82 15.21
C PRO A 66 6.49 -4.85 15.09
N ALA A 67 5.38 -5.17 15.77
CA ALA A 67 4.18 -4.36 15.72
C ALA A 67 4.54 -2.88 15.98
N ALA A 68 4.16 -1.99 15.06
CA ALA A 68 4.32 -0.56 15.26
C ALA A 68 3.58 -0.21 16.56
N THR A 69 4.34 0.12 17.59
CA THR A 69 3.77 0.47 18.89
C THR A 69 3.15 1.85 18.73
N PRO A 70 1.82 2.00 18.84
CA PRO A 70 1.24 3.33 18.86
C PRO A 70 1.82 4.05 20.08
N THR A 71 2.52 5.16 19.83
CA THR A 71 3.04 6.07 20.87
C THR A 71 1.93 7.03 21.29
#